data_AF-A0AB35INV9-F1
#
_entry.id   AF-A0AB35INV9-F1
#
_cell.length_a   1.000
_cell.length_b   1.000
_cell.length_c   1.000
_cell.angle_alpha   90.00
_cell.angle_beta   90.00
_cell.angle_gamma   90.00
#
_symmetry.space_group_name_H-M   'P 1'
#
loop_
_entity.id
_entity.type
_entity.pdbx_description
1 polymer ?
#
loop_
_entity_poly.entity_id
_entity_poly.type
_entity_poly.pdbx_seq_one_letter_code
_entity_poly.pdbx_strand_id
1 'polypeptide(L)'
;MKKYRKYAIKIIIFFLVPLIIIAAVSGDDEDNNSGNTSNIQNLSAEQYEFIMSVTEYSYEYKSIYQVLTSVTLAQAIEESGWGTSSIAKNANNLFGMKGKGTAGSYVTSSGRWQKFNSKKESVEAYSKLISEKYHCKGVQDYTEVLIVLAKGGYCEGSGYTNKIKNHIESYNLTVFDNLTSEELEQVKKRTFSMSGNSSGEPANMGTKNERVRWLFPDGVPSSEKECRKYLTTISVEILDKNGRAKNVSLTCHKKLAGSIQSAYREMKEKGFRAYDNGCFNWRAMTGSTKTMSNHSFGFAVDINPAFNPYVKGTSSSVWNNAPSYYKIDGAIVAIWKKYGFYWGGDYKNIKDYMHFEYVEGSLVAGKKY
;
A
#
# COMPACT_ATOMS: atom_id res chain seq x y z
N MET A 1 -9.27 -54.57 33.90
CA MET A 1 -9.14 -54.85 32.45
C MET A 1 -9.45 -53.58 31.66
N LYS A 2 -8.47 -53.10 30.88
CA LYS A 2 -8.52 -52.29 29.61
C LYS A 2 -9.53 -51.11 29.53
N LYS A 3 -9.20 -49.87 29.13
CA LYS A 3 -8.02 -49.23 28.52
C LYS A 3 -8.25 -47.70 28.58
N TYR A 4 -7.19 -46.92 28.78
CA TYR A 4 -7.13 -45.47 28.53
C TYR A 4 -7.45 -45.15 27.06
N ARG A 5 -8.13 -44.03 26.79
CA ARG A 5 -8.03 -43.29 25.52
C ARG A 5 -7.98 -41.77 25.80
N LYS A 6 -6.91 -41.15 25.31
CA LYS A 6 -6.60 -39.71 25.28
C LYS A 6 -7.44 -38.98 24.22
N TYR A 7 -7.28 -37.64 24.20
CA TYR A 7 -7.60 -36.62 23.18
C TYR A 7 -8.97 -35.95 23.34
N ALA A 8 -9.16 -34.65 23.12
CA ALA A 8 -8.29 -33.47 22.99
C ALA A 8 -9.22 -32.24 23.03
N ILE A 9 -8.63 -31.07 23.28
CA ILE A 9 -9.27 -29.76 23.43
C ILE A 9 -10.11 -29.41 22.20
N LYS A 10 -11.40 -29.10 22.39
CA LYS A 10 -12.24 -28.45 21.38
C LYS A 10 -11.87 -26.97 21.30
N ILE A 11 -10.93 -26.61 20.42
CA ILE A 11 -10.73 -25.23 19.98
C ILE A 11 -11.76 -24.96 18.88
N ILE A 12 -12.63 -23.97 19.15
CA ILE A 12 -13.57 -23.41 18.20
C ILE A 12 -12.75 -22.66 17.15
N ILE A 13 -12.73 -23.17 15.92
CA ILE A 13 -12.07 -22.59 14.75
C ILE A 13 -12.98 -21.49 14.20
N PHE A 14 -12.59 -20.24 14.43
CA PHE A 14 -13.18 -19.03 13.82
C PHE A 14 -12.13 -18.42 12.89
N PHE A 15 -12.06 -18.90 11.65
CA PHE A 15 -11.20 -18.35 10.59
C PHE A 15 -11.82 -18.61 9.22
N LEU A 16 -12.85 -17.85 8.87
CA LEU A 16 -13.24 -17.66 7.48
C LEU A 16 -12.60 -16.35 7.01
N VAL A 17 -11.77 -16.45 5.96
CA VAL A 17 -10.94 -15.41 5.30
C VAL A 17 -9.45 -15.36 5.72
N PRO A 18 -8.89 -16.43 6.30
CA PRO A 18 -7.55 -16.84 5.88
C PRO A 18 -7.42 -18.37 5.77
N LEU A 19 -7.75 -18.92 4.61
CA LEU A 19 -7.35 -20.27 4.20
C LEU A 19 -6.88 -20.24 2.75
N ILE A 20 -5.88 -19.38 2.47
CA ILE A 20 -5.15 -19.34 1.19
C ILE A 20 -3.61 -19.22 1.41
N ILE A 21 -3.06 -19.29 2.64
CA ILE A 21 -1.64 -18.95 2.85
C ILE A 21 -0.73 -20.02 3.49
N ILE A 22 -1.21 -21.14 4.07
CA ILE A 22 -0.27 -22.10 4.70
C ILE A 22 -0.69 -23.56 4.45
N ALA A 23 -0.39 -24.09 3.27
CA ALA A 23 -0.38 -25.53 3.00
C ALA A 23 0.64 -25.86 1.90
N ALA A 24 1.92 -25.54 2.14
CA ALA A 24 3.03 -26.03 1.32
C ALA A 24 4.34 -26.10 2.11
N VAL A 25 4.29 -26.43 3.41
CA VAL A 25 5.43 -26.96 4.16
C VAL A 25 4.84 -27.89 5.22
N SER A 26 4.70 -29.17 4.89
CA SER A 26 4.51 -30.37 5.72
C SER A 26 3.55 -31.29 4.96
N GLY A 27 4.08 -32.34 4.33
CA GLY A 27 3.28 -33.38 3.72
C GLY A 27 2.54 -34.19 4.78
N ASP A 28 1.30 -34.55 4.49
CA ASP A 28 0.78 -35.92 4.42
C ASP A 28 -0.71 -35.86 3.97
N ASP A 29 -1.15 -36.90 3.28
CA ASP A 29 -2.24 -36.96 2.30
C ASP A 29 -3.72 -36.83 2.80
N GLU A 30 -4.57 -36.53 1.79
CA GLU A 30 -6.02 -36.79 1.62
C GLU A 30 -7.08 -35.94 2.36
N ASP A 31 -7.69 -34.97 1.63
CA ASP A 31 -9.11 -35.07 1.23
C ASP A 31 -9.44 -34.13 0.04
N ASN A 32 -10.19 -34.64 -0.94
CA ASN A 32 -10.41 -34.06 -2.26
C ASN A 32 -11.64 -33.13 -2.31
N ASN A 33 -11.42 -31.81 -2.25
CA ASN A 33 -12.25 -30.83 -2.96
C ASN A 33 -11.50 -29.50 -3.18
N SER A 34 -10.47 -29.52 -4.02
CA SER A 34 -9.68 -28.34 -4.41
C SER A 34 -10.08 -27.89 -5.82
N GLY A 35 -11.06 -27.00 -5.90
CA GLY A 35 -11.42 -26.29 -7.12
C GLY A 35 -11.34 -24.79 -6.92
N ASN A 36 -10.41 -24.14 -7.64
CA ASN A 36 -10.40 -22.71 -7.99
C ASN A 36 -10.04 -21.62 -6.94
N THR A 37 -8.99 -21.78 -6.13
CA THR A 37 -8.37 -20.65 -5.40
C THR A 37 -6.86 -20.46 -5.67
N SER A 38 -6.29 -21.27 -6.55
CA SER A 38 -4.85 -21.36 -6.83
C SER A 38 -4.24 -20.17 -7.58
N ASN A 39 -5.02 -19.28 -8.18
CA ASN A 39 -4.47 -18.28 -9.11
C ASN A 39 -4.27 -16.86 -8.53
N ILE A 40 -4.99 -16.47 -7.47
CA ILE A 40 -4.69 -15.21 -6.74
C ILE A 40 -3.35 -15.32 -6.00
N GLN A 41 -2.94 -16.55 -5.64
CA GLN A 41 -1.67 -16.83 -4.95
C GLN A 41 -0.43 -16.51 -5.79
N ASN A 42 -0.56 -16.41 -7.12
CA ASN A 42 0.54 -16.15 -8.05
C ASN A 42 0.66 -14.68 -8.47
N LEU A 43 -0.15 -13.79 -7.90
CA LEU A 43 -0.06 -12.35 -8.16
C LEU A 43 1.20 -11.77 -7.50
N SER A 44 1.85 -10.82 -8.18
CA SER A 44 2.86 -9.99 -7.52
C SER A 44 2.21 -9.15 -6.41
N ALA A 45 3.03 -8.68 -5.46
CA ALA A 45 2.54 -7.79 -4.40
C ALA A 45 1.84 -6.55 -4.99
N GLU A 46 2.36 -5.97 -6.08
CA GLU A 46 1.78 -4.83 -6.77
C GLU A 46 0.43 -5.14 -7.43
N GLN A 47 0.29 -6.33 -8.02
CA GLN A 47 -0.95 -6.78 -8.65
C GLN A 47 -2.04 -7.05 -7.60
N TYR A 48 -1.67 -7.68 -6.50
CA TYR A 48 -2.56 -7.89 -5.36
C TYR A 48 -3.05 -6.56 -4.79
N GLU A 49 -2.15 -5.58 -4.62
CA GLU A 49 -2.50 -4.24 -4.16
C GLU A 49 -3.42 -3.47 -5.11
N PHE A 50 -3.17 -3.60 -6.40
CA PHE A 50 -4.06 -3.03 -7.39
C PHE A 50 -5.48 -3.59 -7.26
N ILE A 51 -5.64 -4.91 -7.10
CA ILE A 51 -6.95 -5.54 -6.90
C ILE A 51 -7.60 -5.05 -5.61
N MET A 52 -6.88 -5.03 -4.48
CA MET A 52 -7.46 -4.63 -3.19
C MET A 52 -7.93 -3.17 -3.19
N SER A 53 -7.12 -2.26 -3.75
CA SER A 53 -7.49 -0.84 -3.84
C SER A 53 -8.70 -0.59 -4.73
N VAL A 54 -8.76 -1.21 -5.92
CA VAL A 54 -9.91 -1.07 -6.82
C VAL A 54 -11.16 -1.75 -6.24
N THR A 55 -11.01 -2.86 -5.49
CA THR A 55 -12.11 -3.51 -4.77
C THR A 55 -12.72 -2.56 -3.76
N GLU A 56 -11.91 -1.91 -2.92
CA GLU A 56 -12.39 -0.92 -1.95
C GLU A 56 -13.17 0.21 -2.63
N TYR A 57 -12.60 0.81 -3.68
CA TYR A 57 -13.27 1.89 -4.43
C TYR A 57 -14.59 1.41 -5.04
N SER A 58 -14.61 0.23 -5.67
CA SER A 58 -15.80 -0.35 -6.28
C SER A 58 -16.92 -0.55 -5.25
N TYR A 59 -16.59 -1.07 -4.07
CA TYR A 59 -17.58 -1.33 -3.01
C TYR A 59 -18.20 -0.07 -2.42
N GLU A 60 -17.45 1.01 -2.32
CA GLU A 60 -17.99 2.29 -1.87
C GLU A 60 -19.12 2.78 -2.80
N TYR A 61 -18.94 2.60 -4.11
CA TYR A 61 -19.90 3.03 -5.12
C TYR A 61 -20.93 1.96 -5.51
N LYS A 62 -20.76 0.71 -5.06
CA LYS A 62 -21.67 -0.40 -5.36
C LYS A 62 -23.09 -0.17 -4.85
N SER A 63 -23.24 0.52 -3.72
CA SER A 63 -24.55 0.91 -3.18
C SER A 63 -25.35 1.84 -4.11
N ILE A 64 -24.67 2.64 -4.93
CA ILE A 64 -25.28 3.64 -5.81
C ILE A 64 -25.51 3.07 -7.22
N TYR A 65 -24.45 2.50 -7.81
CA TYR A 65 -24.42 2.10 -9.22
C TYR A 65 -24.62 0.61 -9.44
N GLN A 66 -24.49 -0.23 -8.40
CA GLN A 66 -24.73 -1.68 -8.44
C GLN A 66 -24.06 -2.40 -9.63
N VAL A 67 -22.81 -2.01 -9.93
CA VAL A 67 -21.98 -2.64 -10.96
C VAL A 67 -21.17 -3.78 -10.31
N LEU A 68 -20.98 -4.89 -11.04
CA LEU A 68 -20.15 -6.00 -10.59
C LEU A 68 -18.70 -5.57 -10.39
N THR A 69 -18.13 -5.99 -9.26
CA THR A 69 -16.77 -5.63 -8.86
C THR A 69 -15.76 -6.44 -9.67
N SER A 70 -16.08 -7.68 -10.01
CA SER A 70 -15.30 -8.51 -10.93
C SER A 70 -15.10 -7.85 -12.30
N VAL A 71 -16.16 -7.30 -12.88
CA VAL A 71 -16.11 -6.55 -14.15
C VAL A 71 -15.28 -5.27 -14.01
N THR A 72 -15.50 -4.52 -12.93
CA THR A 72 -14.73 -3.30 -12.64
C THR A 72 -13.23 -3.59 -12.53
N LEU A 73 -12.86 -4.65 -11.80
CA LEU A 73 -11.47 -5.08 -11.63
C LEU A 73 -10.85 -5.54 -12.95
N ALA A 74 -11.53 -6.41 -13.70
CA ALA A 74 -11.00 -6.95 -14.94
C ALA A 74 -10.78 -5.88 -16.01
N GLN A 75 -11.72 -4.92 -16.13
CA GLN A 75 -11.54 -3.80 -17.05
C GLN A 75 -10.45 -2.83 -16.55
N ALA A 76 -10.37 -2.55 -15.25
CA ALA A 76 -9.27 -1.76 -14.72
C ALA A 76 -7.90 -2.43 -14.98
N ILE A 77 -7.78 -3.75 -14.84
CA ILE A 77 -6.57 -4.52 -15.15
C ILE A 77 -6.15 -4.33 -16.61
N GLU A 78 -7.06 -4.60 -17.55
CA GLU A 78 -6.78 -4.51 -18.99
C GLU A 78 -6.44 -3.08 -19.43
N GLU A 79 -7.27 -2.10 -19.05
CA GLU A 79 -7.19 -0.72 -19.54
C GLU A 79 -5.99 0.04 -18.97
N SER A 80 -5.59 -0.28 -17.74
CA SER A 80 -4.50 0.42 -17.05
C SER A 80 -3.19 -0.34 -17.02
N GLY A 81 -3.17 -1.60 -17.45
CA GLY A 81 -2.04 -2.50 -17.26
C GLY A 81 -1.66 -2.58 -15.79
N TRP A 82 -2.61 -2.98 -14.92
CA TRP A 82 -2.42 -3.01 -13.47
C TRP A 82 -2.07 -1.65 -12.84
N GLY A 83 -2.62 -0.57 -13.38
CA GLY A 83 -2.39 0.79 -12.92
C GLY A 83 -1.05 1.39 -13.34
N THR A 84 -0.29 0.70 -14.19
CA THR A 84 1.07 1.10 -14.56
C THR A 84 1.16 1.98 -15.80
N SER A 85 0.08 2.08 -16.60
CA SER A 85 0.05 2.88 -17.82
C SER A 85 0.26 4.38 -17.55
N SER A 86 0.74 5.11 -18.56
CA SER A 86 0.97 6.56 -18.45
C SER A 86 -0.32 7.32 -18.10
N ILE A 87 -1.45 6.92 -18.69
CA ILE A 87 -2.76 7.54 -18.43
C ILE A 87 -3.21 7.24 -16.99
N ALA A 88 -3.04 6.01 -16.52
CA ALA A 88 -3.39 5.64 -15.15
C ALA A 88 -2.55 6.39 -14.10
N LYS A 89 -1.25 6.57 -14.34
CA LYS A 89 -0.33 7.27 -13.44
C LYS A 89 -0.49 8.79 -13.45
N ASN A 90 -0.58 9.39 -14.64
CA ASN A 90 -0.51 10.85 -14.78
C ASN A 90 -1.89 11.52 -14.80
N ALA A 91 -2.93 10.76 -15.14
CA ALA A 91 -4.30 11.26 -15.22
C ALA A 91 -5.24 10.64 -14.17
N ASN A 92 -4.74 9.72 -13.34
CA ASN A 92 -5.56 8.91 -12.42
C ASN A 92 -6.72 8.19 -13.10
N ASN A 93 -6.58 7.86 -14.39
CA ASN A 93 -7.66 7.31 -15.20
C ASN A 93 -7.39 5.83 -15.49
N LEU A 94 -8.05 4.95 -14.73
CA LEU A 94 -7.85 3.51 -14.84
C LEU A 94 -8.53 2.87 -16.05
N PHE A 95 -9.48 3.56 -16.69
CA PHE A 95 -10.38 2.98 -17.68
C PHE A 95 -10.26 3.60 -19.08
N GLY A 96 -9.23 4.44 -19.30
CA GLY A 96 -9.04 5.10 -20.60
C GLY A 96 -10.22 6.00 -21.01
N MET A 97 -10.96 6.58 -20.06
CA MET A 97 -12.12 7.42 -20.41
C MET A 97 -11.65 8.70 -21.14
N LYS A 98 -12.24 9.01 -22.31
CA LYS A 98 -11.90 10.18 -23.13
C LYS A 98 -12.63 11.44 -22.69
N GLY A 99 -12.02 12.61 -22.89
CA GLY A 99 -12.66 13.92 -22.65
C GLY A 99 -12.11 14.71 -21.45
N LYS A 100 -13.00 15.36 -20.69
CA LYS A 100 -12.67 16.18 -19.51
C LYS A 100 -13.27 15.54 -18.26
N GLY A 101 -12.41 15.19 -17.31
CA GLY A 101 -12.80 14.70 -15.98
C GLY A 101 -12.82 15.81 -14.94
N THR A 102 -12.96 15.42 -13.68
CA THR A 102 -13.01 16.31 -12.49
C THR A 102 -11.76 17.17 -12.31
N ALA A 103 -10.60 16.68 -12.75
CA ALA A 103 -9.32 17.39 -12.72
C ALA A 103 -8.86 17.86 -14.11
N GLY A 104 -9.78 17.94 -15.08
CA GLY A 104 -9.50 18.43 -16.43
C GLY A 104 -9.19 17.31 -17.44
N SER A 105 -8.22 17.54 -18.32
CA SER A 105 -7.84 16.61 -19.37
C SER A 105 -6.34 16.35 -19.38
N TYR A 106 -5.97 15.12 -19.76
CA TYR A 106 -4.60 14.73 -20.06
C TYR A 106 -4.47 14.47 -21.56
N VAL A 107 -3.63 15.25 -22.24
CA VAL A 107 -3.48 15.20 -23.70
C VAL A 107 -2.21 14.43 -24.06
N THR A 108 -2.35 13.51 -25.01
CA THR A 108 -1.27 12.69 -25.57
C THR A 108 -1.38 12.73 -27.09
N SER A 109 -0.38 12.22 -27.80
CA SER A 109 -0.44 12.08 -29.26
C SER A 109 -1.60 11.19 -29.73
N SER A 110 -2.06 10.24 -28.90
CA SER A 110 -3.16 9.33 -29.19
C SER A 110 -4.54 9.86 -28.80
N GLY A 111 -4.63 11.05 -28.20
CA GLY A 111 -5.90 11.72 -27.92
C GLY A 111 -5.97 12.43 -26.57
N ARG A 112 -7.20 12.83 -26.23
CA ARG A 112 -7.54 13.59 -25.01
C ARG A 112 -8.31 12.73 -24.02
N TRP A 113 -7.71 12.48 -22.88
CA TRP A 113 -8.21 11.60 -21.82
C TRP A 113 -8.74 12.42 -20.65
N GLN A 114 -9.75 11.92 -19.96
CA GLN A 114 -10.21 12.50 -18.69
C GLN A 114 -9.09 12.42 -17.66
N LYS A 115 -8.94 13.48 -16.87
CA LYS A 115 -8.06 13.54 -15.71
C LYS A 115 -8.90 13.65 -14.44
N PHE A 116 -8.54 12.87 -13.42
CA PHE A 116 -9.23 12.81 -12.14
C PHE A 116 -8.32 13.23 -10.98
N ASN A 117 -8.89 13.69 -9.88
CA ASN A 117 -8.11 14.02 -8.68
C ASN A 117 -7.56 12.76 -8.00
N SER A 118 -8.21 11.60 -8.19
CA SER A 118 -7.78 10.31 -7.65
C SER A 118 -8.24 9.14 -8.53
N LYS A 119 -7.59 7.98 -8.40
CA LYS A 119 -8.03 6.73 -9.06
C LYS A 119 -9.44 6.33 -8.64
N LYS A 120 -9.79 6.59 -7.38
CA LYS A 120 -11.13 6.38 -6.82
C LYS A 120 -12.20 7.16 -7.60
N GLU A 121 -11.97 8.44 -7.91
CA GLU A 121 -12.90 9.22 -8.76
C GLU A 121 -13.05 8.61 -10.17
N SER A 122 -11.98 8.02 -10.72
CA SER A 122 -12.11 7.32 -12.02
C SER A 122 -12.95 6.05 -11.93
N VAL A 123 -12.90 5.32 -10.80
CA VAL A 123 -13.78 4.17 -10.52
C VAL A 123 -15.23 4.62 -10.37
N GLU A 124 -15.48 5.77 -9.75
CA GLU A 124 -16.83 6.35 -9.67
C GLU A 124 -17.39 6.69 -11.05
N ALA A 125 -16.63 7.46 -11.85
CA ALA A 125 -17.05 7.88 -13.17
C ALA A 125 -17.29 6.68 -14.11
N TYR A 126 -16.44 5.66 -14.01
CA TYR A 126 -16.64 4.39 -14.70
C TYR A 126 -17.90 3.67 -14.21
N SER A 127 -18.08 3.51 -12.89
CA SER A 127 -19.25 2.82 -12.33
C SER A 127 -20.57 3.48 -12.77
N LYS A 128 -20.59 4.82 -12.79
CA LYS A 128 -21.70 5.60 -13.32
C LYS A 128 -21.93 5.32 -14.80
N LEU A 129 -20.89 5.34 -15.61
CA LEU A 129 -20.97 5.07 -17.05
C LEU A 129 -21.57 3.68 -17.32
N ILE A 130 -21.07 2.64 -16.65
CA ILE A 130 -21.55 1.26 -16.82
C ILE A 130 -22.98 1.10 -16.31
N SER A 131 -23.31 1.69 -15.17
CA SER A 131 -24.66 1.63 -14.61
C SER A 131 -25.70 2.38 -15.45
N GLU A 132 -25.40 3.62 -15.87
CA GLU A 132 -26.38 4.52 -16.46
C GLU A 132 -26.43 4.43 -17.97
N LYS A 133 -25.28 4.50 -18.65
CA LYS A 133 -25.23 4.49 -20.13
C LYS A 133 -25.40 3.08 -20.69
N TYR A 134 -24.81 2.10 -20.03
CA TYR A 134 -24.88 0.70 -20.46
C TYR A 134 -25.96 -0.08 -19.70
N HIS A 135 -26.72 0.55 -18.80
CA HIS A 135 -27.86 -0.05 -18.11
C HIS A 135 -27.52 -1.35 -17.33
N CYS A 136 -26.29 -1.50 -16.85
CA CYS A 136 -25.84 -2.69 -16.13
C CYS A 136 -26.11 -2.64 -14.61
N LYS A 137 -26.97 -1.72 -14.15
CA LYS A 137 -27.31 -1.59 -12.73
C LYS A 137 -28.01 -2.85 -12.22
N GLY A 138 -27.43 -3.51 -11.22
CA GLY A 138 -28.03 -4.66 -10.53
C GLY A 138 -27.88 -5.99 -11.26
N VAL A 139 -27.24 -6.02 -12.43
CA VAL A 139 -26.93 -7.25 -13.17
C VAL A 139 -25.98 -8.12 -12.34
N GLN A 140 -26.33 -9.39 -12.17
CA GLN A 140 -25.61 -10.33 -11.29
C GLN A 140 -24.65 -11.27 -12.06
N ASP A 141 -24.80 -11.36 -13.39
CA ASP A 141 -23.96 -12.20 -14.25
C ASP A 141 -23.00 -11.33 -15.08
N TYR A 142 -21.70 -11.53 -14.90
CA TYR A 142 -20.69 -10.76 -15.63
C TYR A 142 -20.75 -11.02 -17.14
N THR A 143 -21.22 -12.19 -17.57
CA THR A 143 -21.36 -12.52 -18.99
C THR A 143 -22.45 -11.68 -19.66
N GLU A 144 -23.54 -11.36 -18.97
CA GLU A 144 -24.58 -10.44 -19.44
C GLU A 144 -24.03 -9.02 -19.58
N VAL A 145 -23.29 -8.54 -18.58
CA VAL A 145 -22.62 -7.23 -18.63
C VAL A 145 -21.72 -7.14 -19.87
N LEU A 146 -20.89 -8.17 -20.09
CA LEU A 146 -19.97 -8.25 -21.22
C LEU A 146 -20.69 -8.24 -22.59
N ILE A 147 -21.84 -8.90 -22.71
CA ILE A 147 -22.68 -8.87 -23.91
C ILE A 147 -23.20 -7.45 -24.17
N VAL A 148 -23.67 -6.77 -23.12
CA VAL A 148 -24.22 -5.41 -23.24
C VAL A 148 -23.13 -4.41 -23.63
N LEU A 149 -21.94 -4.50 -23.03
CA LEU A 149 -20.81 -3.63 -23.37
C LEU A 149 -20.31 -3.82 -24.81
N ALA A 150 -20.28 -5.07 -25.29
CA ALA A 150 -19.94 -5.39 -26.67
C ALA A 150 -20.97 -4.81 -27.66
N LYS A 151 -22.28 -4.96 -27.38
CA LYS A 151 -23.35 -4.40 -28.22
C LYS A 151 -23.39 -2.86 -28.19
N GLY A 152 -23.10 -2.27 -27.03
CA GLY A 152 -23.13 -0.83 -26.81
C GLY A 152 -21.88 -0.08 -27.30
N GLY A 153 -20.93 -0.76 -27.93
CA GLY A 153 -19.72 -0.16 -28.49
C GLY A 153 -18.76 0.40 -27.44
N TYR A 154 -18.81 -0.08 -26.19
CA TYR A 154 -17.73 0.18 -25.24
C TYR A 154 -16.47 -0.59 -25.64
N CYS A 155 -16.67 -1.79 -26.18
CA CYS A 155 -15.63 -2.75 -26.52
C CYS A 155 -15.71 -3.07 -28.02
N GLU A 156 -14.66 -2.83 -28.80
CA GLU A 156 -14.65 -3.23 -30.21
C GLU A 156 -14.31 -4.74 -30.35
N GLY A 157 -15.32 -5.55 -30.68
CA GLY A 157 -15.15 -6.95 -31.11
C GLY A 157 -15.06 -8.02 -30.01
N SER A 158 -15.24 -9.28 -30.40
CA SER A 158 -15.24 -10.46 -29.51
C SER A 158 -13.90 -10.70 -28.78
N GLY A 159 -12.80 -10.21 -29.35
CA GLY A 159 -11.47 -10.31 -28.75
C GLY A 159 -11.36 -9.58 -27.40
N TYR A 160 -11.95 -8.39 -27.27
CA TYR A 160 -11.95 -7.66 -26.00
C TYR A 160 -12.75 -8.39 -24.92
N THR A 161 -13.97 -8.83 -25.27
CA THR A 161 -14.85 -9.53 -24.34
C THR A 161 -14.19 -10.80 -23.78
N ASN A 162 -13.49 -11.55 -24.63
CA ASN A 162 -12.73 -12.73 -24.21
C ASN A 162 -11.58 -12.37 -23.26
N LYS A 163 -10.86 -11.27 -23.48
CA LYS A 163 -9.81 -10.84 -22.53
C LYS A 163 -10.37 -10.52 -21.15
N ILE A 164 -11.46 -9.76 -21.08
CA ILE A 164 -12.07 -9.41 -19.79
C ILE A 164 -12.58 -10.66 -19.09
N LYS A 165 -13.27 -11.55 -19.81
CA LYS A 165 -13.68 -12.87 -19.30
C LYS A 165 -12.47 -13.65 -18.76
N ASN A 166 -11.38 -13.71 -19.52
CA ASN A 166 -10.16 -14.41 -19.11
C ASN A 166 -9.55 -13.81 -17.84
N HIS A 167 -9.53 -12.48 -17.68
CA HIS A 167 -9.06 -11.85 -16.43
C HIS A 167 -9.96 -12.23 -15.24
N ILE A 168 -11.28 -12.18 -15.41
CA ILE A 168 -12.25 -12.56 -14.37
C ILE A 168 -12.02 -14.01 -13.92
N GLU A 169 -11.90 -14.93 -14.88
CA GLU A 169 -11.78 -16.36 -14.60
C GLU A 169 -10.38 -16.72 -14.09
N SER A 170 -9.32 -16.20 -14.72
CA SER A 170 -7.94 -16.51 -14.37
C SER A 170 -7.58 -15.99 -12.98
N TYR A 171 -8.05 -14.81 -12.59
CA TYR A 171 -7.80 -14.25 -11.25
C TYR A 171 -8.93 -14.50 -10.26
N ASN A 172 -9.93 -15.31 -10.62
CA ASN A 172 -11.08 -15.65 -9.79
C ASN A 172 -11.77 -14.40 -9.18
N LEU A 173 -12.02 -13.37 -9.98
CA LEU A 173 -12.45 -12.06 -9.49
C LEU A 173 -13.91 -12.03 -9.01
N THR A 174 -14.71 -13.03 -9.34
CA THR A 174 -16.12 -13.15 -8.91
C THR A 174 -16.26 -13.28 -7.39
N VAL A 175 -15.20 -13.70 -6.69
CA VAL A 175 -15.16 -13.70 -5.21
C VAL A 175 -15.39 -12.31 -4.62
N PHE A 176 -15.08 -11.25 -5.39
CA PHE A 176 -15.29 -9.86 -4.97
C PHE A 176 -16.68 -9.32 -5.35
N ASP A 177 -17.58 -10.11 -5.93
CA ASP A 177 -18.90 -9.59 -6.27
C ASP A 177 -19.84 -9.52 -5.07
N ASN A 178 -19.68 -10.40 -4.08
CA ASN A 178 -20.60 -10.50 -2.95
C ASN A 178 -19.89 -10.63 -1.60
N LEU A 179 -18.86 -9.81 -1.35
CA LEU A 179 -18.23 -9.67 -0.04
C LEU A 179 -19.25 -9.27 1.04
N THR A 180 -19.19 -9.96 2.18
CA THR A 180 -19.84 -9.56 3.43
C THR A 180 -19.23 -8.26 3.99
N SER A 181 -19.92 -7.61 4.93
CA SER A 181 -19.36 -6.43 5.61
C SER A 181 -18.06 -6.75 6.35
N GLU A 182 -17.92 -7.95 6.90
CA GLU A 182 -16.71 -8.40 7.59
C GLU A 182 -15.54 -8.61 6.63
N GLU A 183 -15.79 -9.24 5.47
CA GLU A 183 -14.80 -9.39 4.40
C GLU A 183 -14.38 -8.05 3.81
N LEU A 184 -15.34 -7.13 3.63
CA LEU A 184 -15.05 -5.78 3.18
C LEU A 184 -14.22 -5.00 4.19
N GLU A 185 -14.48 -5.15 5.50
CA GLU A 185 -13.62 -4.57 6.54
C GLU A 185 -12.24 -5.20 6.57
N GLN A 186 -12.09 -6.48 6.20
CA GLN A 186 -10.78 -7.10 6.03
C GLN A 186 -10.05 -6.57 4.79
N VAL A 187 -10.75 -6.40 3.66
CA VAL A 187 -10.21 -5.72 2.47
C VAL A 187 -9.77 -4.32 2.83
N LYS A 188 -10.64 -3.51 3.44
CA LYS A 188 -10.29 -2.15 3.89
C LYS A 188 -9.16 -2.12 4.90
N LYS A 189 -9.06 -3.07 5.85
CA LYS A 189 -7.92 -3.13 6.79
C LYS A 189 -6.62 -3.51 6.09
N ARG A 190 -6.67 -4.41 5.11
CA ARG A 190 -5.52 -4.76 4.26
C ARG A 190 -5.15 -3.59 3.37
N THR A 191 -6.10 -2.97 2.70
CA THR A 191 -5.90 -1.73 1.96
C THR A 191 -5.38 -0.67 2.91
N PHE A 192 -5.93 -0.37 4.08
CA PHE A 192 -5.35 0.62 5.01
C PHE A 192 -3.95 0.24 5.52
N SER A 193 -3.67 -1.05 5.67
CA SER A 193 -2.36 -1.60 6.05
C SER A 193 -1.37 -1.69 4.87
N MET A 194 -1.83 -1.55 3.63
CA MET A 194 -1.04 -1.61 2.38
C MET A 194 -1.22 -0.35 1.46
N SER A 195 -2.08 0.59 1.86
CA SER A 195 -2.42 1.92 1.31
C SER A 195 -1.58 3.01 1.96
N GLY A 196 -0.54 2.63 2.67
CA GLY A 196 0.74 2.96 2.08
C GLY A 196 1.46 1.65 1.76
N ASN A 197 1.92 1.38 0.56
CA ASN A 197 2.03 2.19 -0.64
C ASN A 197 1.73 1.31 -1.85
N SER A 198 1.02 1.84 -2.85
CA SER A 198 1.19 1.41 -4.24
C SER A 198 1.60 2.59 -5.12
N SER A 199 2.83 3.05 -4.89
CA SER A 199 3.77 3.71 -5.80
C SER A 199 4.68 4.62 -4.98
N GLY A 200 5.82 5.02 -5.54
CA GLY A 200 6.64 6.10 -5.00
C GLY A 200 5.93 7.48 -5.01
N GLU A 201 4.64 7.56 -4.68
CA GLU A 201 3.92 8.83 -4.48
C GLU A 201 4.69 9.76 -3.52
N PRO A 202 5.17 9.29 -2.34
CA PRO A 202 6.02 10.12 -1.49
C PRO A 202 7.41 10.39 -2.11
N ALA A 203 8.00 9.40 -2.80
CA ALA A 203 9.30 9.56 -3.46
C ALA A 203 9.29 10.67 -4.53
N ASN A 204 8.13 10.92 -5.14
CA ASN A 204 7.94 11.87 -6.22
C ASN A 204 7.49 13.28 -5.77
N MET A 205 7.43 13.56 -4.45
CA MET A 205 6.89 14.83 -3.93
C MET A 205 7.79 16.06 -4.10
N GLY A 206 8.65 16.06 -5.12
CA GLY A 206 9.47 17.20 -5.49
C GLY A 206 10.45 17.62 -4.38
N THR A 207 10.67 18.93 -4.33
CA THR A 207 11.59 19.62 -3.42
C THR A 207 11.20 19.47 -1.94
N LYS A 208 12.14 19.83 -1.05
CA LYS A 208 11.89 19.92 0.40
C LYS A 208 10.59 20.66 0.75
N ASN A 209 10.35 21.83 0.14
CA ASN A 209 9.20 22.65 0.48
C ASN A 209 7.88 22.01 0.02
N GLU A 210 7.87 21.32 -1.12
CA GLU A 210 6.70 20.60 -1.61
C GLU A 210 6.34 19.43 -0.70
N ARG A 211 7.34 18.67 -0.25
CA ARG A 211 7.17 17.61 0.76
C ARG A 211 6.60 18.16 2.07
N VAL A 212 7.13 19.28 2.56
CA VAL A 212 6.64 19.93 3.79
C VAL A 212 5.19 20.40 3.64
N ARG A 213 4.84 21.08 2.55
CA ARG A 213 3.46 21.53 2.29
C ARG A 213 2.49 20.36 2.16
N TRP A 214 2.94 19.25 1.59
CA TRP A 214 2.11 18.06 1.52
C TRP A 214 1.89 17.44 2.89
N LEU A 215 2.93 17.31 3.74
CA LEU A 215 2.73 16.81 5.11
C LEU A 215 1.85 17.76 5.93
N PHE A 216 2.12 19.06 5.84
CA PHE A 216 1.54 20.11 6.66
C PHE A 216 0.92 21.22 5.80
N PRO A 217 -0.27 20.98 5.21
CA PRO A 217 -0.93 21.95 4.34
C PRO A 217 -1.24 23.28 5.03
N ASP A 218 -1.41 23.28 6.35
CA ASP A 218 -1.70 24.47 7.16
C ASP A 218 -0.43 25.16 7.71
N GLY A 219 0.75 24.66 7.36
CA GLY A 219 2.04 25.07 7.89
C GLY A 219 2.60 24.14 8.98
N VAL A 220 3.91 24.22 9.24
CA VAL A 220 4.57 23.31 10.19
C VAL A 220 4.02 23.51 11.60
N PRO A 221 3.61 22.44 12.32
CA PRO A 221 3.11 22.54 13.67
C PRO A 221 4.06 23.31 14.60
N SER A 222 3.50 24.16 15.47
CA SER A 222 4.25 24.97 16.42
C SER A 222 4.43 24.29 17.78
N SER A 223 3.65 23.24 18.07
CA SER A 223 3.68 22.47 19.31
C SER A 223 3.42 20.99 19.10
N GLU A 224 3.76 20.16 20.09
CA GLU A 224 3.46 18.72 20.08
C GLU A 224 1.95 18.46 19.90
N LYS A 225 1.12 19.23 20.62
CA LYS A 225 -0.34 19.13 20.56
C LYS A 225 -0.88 19.36 19.15
N GLU A 226 -0.34 20.35 18.44
CA GLU A 226 -0.68 20.58 17.04
C GLU A 226 -0.18 19.46 16.14
N CYS A 227 1.07 19.00 16.35
CA CYS A 227 1.66 17.95 15.54
C CYS A 227 0.88 16.65 15.62
N ARG A 228 0.40 16.26 16.82
CA ARG A 228 -0.40 15.05 17.06
C ARG A 228 -1.65 14.95 16.19
N LYS A 229 -2.20 16.06 15.69
CA LYS A 229 -3.32 16.05 14.73
C LYS A 229 -2.96 15.39 13.40
N TYR A 230 -1.69 15.41 13.03
CA TYR A 230 -1.15 14.83 11.80
C TYR A 230 -0.57 13.42 12.00
N LEU A 231 -0.56 12.90 13.23
CA LEU A 231 0.06 11.61 13.56
C LEU A 231 -0.97 10.48 13.67
N THR A 232 -0.50 9.27 13.44
CA THR A 232 -1.22 8.03 13.70
C THR A 232 -0.27 7.00 14.28
N THR A 233 -0.81 6.02 15.00
CA THR A 233 -0.06 4.86 15.45
C THR A 233 -0.37 3.69 14.53
N ILE A 234 0.66 3.15 13.89
CA ILE A 234 0.60 1.98 13.00
C ILE A 234 1.15 0.75 13.70
N SER A 235 0.70 -0.43 13.27
CA SER A 235 1.37 -1.71 13.55
C SER A 235 2.28 -2.05 12.37
N VAL A 236 3.56 -2.30 12.65
CA VAL A 236 4.52 -2.81 11.66
C VAL A 236 4.98 -4.20 12.08
N GLU A 237 5.13 -5.09 11.11
CA GLU A 237 5.65 -6.42 11.34
C GLU A 237 7.16 -6.44 11.14
N ILE A 238 7.88 -6.97 12.13
CA ILE A 238 9.35 -7.04 12.18
C ILE A 238 9.81 -8.47 12.40
N LEU A 239 11.09 -8.73 12.19
CA LEU A 239 11.77 -9.82 12.87
C LEU A 239 12.40 -9.30 14.17
N ASP A 240 12.14 -9.97 15.29
CA ASP A 240 12.75 -9.64 16.59
C ASP A 240 14.24 -10.04 16.65
N LYS A 241 14.89 -9.83 17.80
CA LYS A 241 16.31 -10.22 18.03
C LYS A 241 16.61 -11.69 17.68
N ASN A 242 15.62 -12.56 17.80
CA ASN A 242 15.75 -13.99 17.55
C ASN A 242 15.31 -14.39 16.13
N GLY A 243 14.94 -13.44 15.28
CA GLY A 243 14.43 -13.70 13.94
C GLY A 243 12.96 -14.13 13.90
N ARG A 244 12.19 -13.92 14.97
CA ARG A 244 10.77 -14.28 15.02
C ARG A 244 9.90 -13.10 14.59
N ALA A 245 8.86 -13.39 13.82
CA ALA A 245 7.88 -12.39 13.44
C ALA A 245 7.20 -11.79 14.67
N LYS A 246 7.12 -10.46 14.73
CA LYS A 246 6.48 -9.72 15.81
C LYS A 246 5.88 -8.42 15.28
N ASN A 247 4.72 -8.05 15.81
CA ASN A 247 4.14 -6.74 15.57
C ASN A 247 4.64 -5.74 16.63
N VAL A 248 5.04 -4.55 16.18
CA VAL A 248 5.41 -3.43 17.04
C VAL A 248 4.67 -2.17 16.60
N SER A 249 4.38 -1.29 17.55
CA SER A 249 3.68 -0.03 17.29
C SER A 249 4.67 1.09 17.02
N LEU A 250 4.40 1.88 15.97
CA LEU A 250 5.13 3.11 15.68
C LEU A 250 4.15 4.27 15.54
N THR A 251 4.45 5.40 16.15
CA THR A 251 3.69 6.63 15.92
C THR A 251 4.42 7.45 14.86
N CYS A 252 3.75 7.72 13.76
CA CYS A 252 4.31 8.40 12.58
C CYS A 252 3.29 9.38 11.97
N HIS A 253 3.69 10.13 10.96
CA HIS A 253 2.80 11.00 10.20
C HIS A 253 1.79 10.16 9.41
N LYS A 254 0.50 10.53 9.45
CA LYS A 254 -0.62 9.83 8.79
C LYS A 254 -0.34 9.54 7.31
N LYS A 255 0.16 10.54 6.60
CA LYS A 255 0.45 10.44 5.16
C LYS A 255 1.62 9.50 4.80
N LEU A 256 2.46 9.13 5.78
CA LEU A 256 3.60 8.23 5.57
C LEU A 256 3.35 6.84 6.16
N ALA A 257 2.20 6.63 6.80
CA ALA A 257 1.86 5.44 7.56
C ALA A 257 2.21 4.15 6.83
N GLY A 258 1.60 3.91 5.67
CA GLY A 258 1.91 2.66 5.00
C GLY A 258 3.21 2.69 4.17
N SER A 259 3.77 3.85 3.84
CA SER A 259 5.14 3.89 3.31
C SER A 259 6.12 3.25 4.29
N ILE A 260 5.95 3.57 5.57
CA ILE A 260 6.68 2.96 6.67
C ILE A 260 6.31 1.49 6.81
N GLN A 261 5.02 1.12 6.86
CA GLN A 261 4.62 -0.30 6.97
C GLN A 261 5.21 -1.17 5.84
N SER A 262 5.20 -0.66 4.62
CA SER A 262 5.75 -1.36 3.46
C SER A 262 7.26 -1.49 3.51
N ALA A 263 7.98 -0.45 3.94
CA ALA A 263 9.42 -0.54 4.16
C ALA A 263 9.75 -1.64 5.20
N TYR A 264 9.04 -1.67 6.32
CA TYR A 264 9.22 -2.70 7.36
C TYR A 264 8.93 -4.12 6.86
N ARG A 265 7.88 -4.30 6.06
CA ARG A 265 7.57 -5.58 5.42
C ARG A 265 8.68 -6.05 4.48
N GLU A 266 9.15 -5.20 3.56
CA GLU A 266 10.24 -5.58 2.64
C GLU A 266 11.55 -5.86 3.38
N MET A 267 11.85 -5.12 4.45
CA MET A 267 12.98 -5.43 5.33
C MET A 267 12.83 -6.82 5.95
N LYS A 268 11.64 -7.14 6.50
CA LYS A 268 11.34 -8.45 7.09
C LYS A 268 11.50 -9.58 6.06
N GLU A 269 11.01 -9.40 4.84
CA GLU A 269 11.14 -10.37 3.73
C GLU A 269 12.60 -10.62 3.35
N LYS A 270 13.48 -9.61 3.50
CA LYS A 270 14.93 -9.77 3.36
C LYS A 270 15.63 -10.39 4.58
N GLY A 271 14.88 -10.78 5.61
CA GLY A 271 15.44 -11.34 6.84
C GLY A 271 16.03 -10.31 7.80
N PHE A 272 15.76 -9.02 7.60
CA PHE A 272 16.26 -7.95 8.47
C PHE A 272 15.51 -7.90 9.80
N ARG A 273 16.25 -7.81 10.90
CA ARG A 273 15.75 -7.84 12.27
C ARG A 273 15.65 -6.44 12.88
N ALA A 274 14.61 -5.70 12.51
CA ALA A 274 14.33 -4.36 13.01
C ALA A 274 13.69 -4.39 14.41
N TYR A 275 14.46 -4.71 15.46
CA TYR A 275 13.89 -4.96 16.79
C TYR A 275 13.86 -3.74 17.72
N ASP A 276 14.60 -2.68 17.39
CA ASP A 276 14.67 -1.43 18.15
C ASP A 276 14.43 -0.26 17.20
N ASN A 277 13.31 0.43 17.38
CA ASN A 277 12.78 1.36 16.39
C ASN A 277 12.22 2.61 17.07
N GLY A 278 12.53 3.80 16.53
CA GLY A 278 12.01 5.08 16.99
C GLY A 278 11.45 5.91 15.84
N CYS A 279 10.23 6.42 15.95
CA CYS A 279 9.63 7.25 14.88
C CYS A 279 9.25 8.66 15.36
N PHE A 280 8.39 8.77 16.38
CA PHE A 280 7.96 10.06 16.90
C PHE A 280 8.56 10.37 18.27
N ASN A 281 9.18 11.54 18.39
CA ASN A 281 9.65 12.12 19.65
C ASN A 281 9.76 13.64 19.51
N TRP A 282 8.84 14.39 20.13
CA TRP A 282 8.81 15.86 20.07
C TRP A 282 9.96 16.46 20.88
N ARG A 283 10.98 16.99 20.20
CA ARG A 283 12.14 17.60 20.85
C ARG A 283 12.85 18.60 19.95
N ALA A 284 13.37 19.66 20.55
CA ALA A 284 14.29 20.56 19.87
C ALA A 284 15.60 19.83 19.51
N MET A 285 16.28 20.30 18.47
CA MET A 285 17.65 19.87 18.22
C MET A 285 18.59 20.39 19.31
N THR A 286 19.69 19.67 19.56
CA THR A 286 20.73 20.11 20.49
C THR A 286 21.21 21.51 20.14
N GLY A 287 21.14 22.43 21.09
CA GLY A 287 21.53 23.84 20.91
C GLY A 287 20.51 24.72 20.18
N SER A 288 19.28 24.24 19.93
CA SER A 288 18.20 25.05 19.34
C SER A 288 16.99 25.16 20.24
N THR A 289 16.27 26.28 20.13
CA THR A 289 14.96 26.50 20.79
C THR A 289 13.79 26.52 19.81
N LYS A 290 14.06 26.60 18.50
CA LYS A 290 13.03 26.71 17.44
C LYS A 290 13.15 25.65 16.35
N THR A 291 14.35 25.10 16.16
CA THR A 291 14.58 24.03 15.16
C THR A 291 14.37 22.69 15.83
N MET A 292 13.44 21.92 15.28
CA MET A 292 12.99 20.67 15.86
C MET A 292 13.69 19.49 15.20
N SER A 293 13.85 18.40 15.95
CA SER A 293 14.26 17.12 15.38
C SER A 293 13.20 16.64 14.37
N ASN A 294 13.62 15.99 13.31
CA ASN A 294 12.72 15.42 12.31
C ASN A 294 11.80 14.32 12.88
N HIS A 295 12.20 13.65 13.97
CA HIS A 295 11.32 12.77 14.75
C HIS A 295 10.15 13.51 15.41
N SER A 296 10.25 14.82 15.63
CA SER A 296 9.16 15.62 16.22
C SER A 296 7.93 15.69 15.33
N PHE A 297 8.07 15.33 14.06
CA PHE A 297 7.01 15.46 13.06
C PHE A 297 6.51 14.11 12.53
N GLY A 298 7.04 13.00 13.07
CA GLY A 298 6.64 11.64 12.70
C GLY A 298 7.03 11.24 11.27
N PHE A 299 7.98 11.94 10.65
CA PHE A 299 8.45 11.63 9.29
C PHE A 299 9.88 11.08 9.25
N ALA A 300 10.45 10.77 10.41
CA ALA A 300 11.74 10.12 10.54
C ALA A 300 11.62 8.79 11.28
N VAL A 301 12.51 7.84 10.98
CA VAL A 301 12.57 6.52 11.60
C VAL A 301 14.03 6.17 11.87
N ASP A 302 14.32 5.84 13.13
CA ASP A 302 15.60 5.28 13.57
C ASP A 302 15.44 3.78 13.76
N ILE A 303 16.40 2.99 13.27
CA ILE A 303 16.33 1.53 13.30
C ILE A 303 17.66 0.94 13.79
N ASN A 304 17.56 0.08 14.80
CA ASN A 304 18.65 -0.61 15.46
C ASN A 304 19.87 0.28 15.76
N PRO A 305 19.75 1.37 16.55
CA PRO A 305 20.85 2.31 16.80
C PRO A 305 22.14 1.66 17.34
N ALA A 306 22.01 0.54 18.06
CA ALA A 306 23.15 -0.23 18.58
C ALA A 306 24.06 -0.80 17.46
N PHE A 307 23.52 -1.03 16.26
CA PHE A 307 24.24 -1.57 15.10
C PHE A 307 24.43 -0.52 13.99
N ASN A 308 23.62 0.53 14.01
CA ASN A 308 23.62 1.59 13.00
C ASN A 308 23.84 2.96 13.67
N PRO A 309 25.02 3.23 14.24
CA PRO A 309 25.20 4.40 15.11
C PRO A 309 25.22 5.73 14.34
N TYR A 310 24.95 6.81 15.08
CA TYR A 310 25.41 8.15 14.74
C TYR A 310 26.92 8.29 14.98
N VAL A 311 27.66 8.80 14.00
CA VAL A 311 29.10 9.08 14.10
C VAL A 311 29.46 10.46 13.54
N LYS A 312 30.34 11.16 14.27
CA LYS A 312 30.99 12.39 13.80
C LYS A 312 32.17 12.00 12.91
N GLY A 313 31.92 11.82 11.61
CA GLY A 313 32.92 11.36 10.64
C GLY A 313 32.25 10.67 9.46
N THR A 314 33.04 9.96 8.66
CA THR A 314 32.58 9.30 7.43
C THR A 314 32.53 7.77 7.52
N SER A 315 32.96 7.16 8.63
CA SER A 315 32.94 5.71 8.84
C SER A 315 32.70 5.32 10.30
N SER A 316 32.33 4.05 10.51
CA SER A 316 32.14 3.44 11.83
C SER A 316 32.53 1.97 11.81
N SER A 317 33.39 1.55 12.74
CA SER A 317 33.72 0.13 12.92
C SER A 317 32.51 -0.68 13.41
N VAL A 318 31.64 -0.07 14.23
CA VAL A 318 30.40 -0.69 14.70
C VAL A 318 29.48 -1.02 13.52
N TRP A 319 29.26 -0.07 12.62
CA TRP A 319 28.43 -0.30 11.42
C TRP A 319 29.11 -1.26 10.44
N ASN A 320 30.43 -1.11 10.22
CA ASN A 320 31.18 -1.98 9.32
C ASN A 320 31.08 -3.46 9.73
N ASN A 321 31.21 -3.73 11.03
CA ASN A 321 31.20 -5.08 11.60
C ASN A 321 29.81 -5.56 12.07
N ALA A 322 28.76 -4.76 11.88
CA ALA A 322 27.41 -5.16 12.26
C ALA A 322 26.98 -6.41 11.47
N PRO A 323 26.33 -7.41 12.12
CA PRO A 323 25.77 -8.55 11.41
C PRO A 323 24.79 -8.09 10.32
N SER A 324 24.81 -8.73 9.16
CA SER A 324 24.01 -8.33 7.99
C SER A 324 22.51 -8.23 8.30
N TYR A 325 22.00 -9.10 9.17
CA TYR A 325 20.59 -9.07 9.59
C TYR A 325 20.22 -7.93 10.55
N TYR A 326 21.18 -7.11 11.01
CA TYR A 326 20.94 -5.89 11.79
C TYR A 326 21.42 -4.60 11.12
N LYS A 327 22.31 -4.73 10.12
CA LYS A 327 22.98 -3.63 9.46
C LYS A 327 22.10 -3.01 8.37
N ILE A 328 21.89 -1.70 8.44
CA ILE A 328 21.33 -0.95 7.32
C ILE A 328 22.41 -0.86 6.24
N ASP A 329 22.28 -1.72 5.23
CA ASP A 329 23.16 -1.77 4.06
C ASP A 329 22.44 -1.23 2.81
N GLY A 330 23.09 -1.33 1.65
CA GLY A 330 22.52 -0.83 0.39
C GLY A 330 21.15 -1.41 0.04
N ALA A 331 20.86 -2.66 0.41
CA ALA A 331 19.57 -3.28 0.13
C ALA A 331 18.45 -2.70 1.00
N ILE A 332 18.75 -2.48 2.29
CA ILE A 332 17.81 -1.82 3.21
C ILE A 332 17.61 -0.35 2.82
N VAL A 333 18.68 0.36 2.49
CA VAL A 333 18.61 1.75 2.03
C VAL A 333 17.77 1.87 0.75
N ALA A 334 17.92 0.95 -0.19
CA ALA A 334 17.12 0.94 -1.43
C ALA A 334 15.62 0.81 -1.16
N ILE A 335 15.21 -0.01 -0.17
CA ILE A 335 13.82 -0.13 0.25
C ILE A 335 13.29 1.22 0.74
N TRP A 336 14.00 1.88 1.65
CA TRP A 336 13.54 3.16 2.20
C TRP A 336 13.53 4.28 1.14
N LYS A 337 14.52 4.32 0.25
CA LYS A 337 14.57 5.26 -0.88
C LYS A 337 13.44 5.03 -1.89
N LYS A 338 13.07 3.79 -2.16
CA LYS A 338 11.88 3.44 -2.97
C LYS A 338 10.61 4.12 -2.44
N TYR A 339 10.54 4.30 -1.12
CA TYR A 339 9.43 4.94 -0.42
C TYR A 339 9.65 6.42 -0.09
N GLY A 340 10.66 7.02 -0.69
CA GLY A 340 10.90 8.46 -0.65
C GLY A 340 11.65 8.96 0.56
N PHE A 341 12.21 8.06 1.39
CA PHE A 341 13.05 8.45 2.52
C PHE A 341 14.50 8.61 2.08
N TYR A 342 15.12 9.64 2.63
CA TYR A 342 16.55 9.86 2.62
C TYR A 342 17.19 9.08 3.76
N TRP A 343 18.46 8.73 3.61
CA TRP A 343 19.21 7.97 4.60
C TRP A 343 20.31 8.84 5.21
N GLY A 344 20.40 8.87 6.55
CA GLY A 344 21.41 9.63 7.27
C GLY A 344 22.85 9.13 7.05
N GLY A 345 23.03 7.93 6.52
CA GLY A 345 24.32 7.44 6.04
C GLY A 345 24.83 8.17 4.77
N ASP A 346 23.98 8.88 4.04
CA ASP A 346 24.37 9.67 2.87
C ASP A 346 24.90 11.07 3.24
N TYR A 347 24.78 11.49 4.50
CA TYR A 347 25.28 12.80 4.96
C TYR A 347 26.80 12.90 4.76
N LYS A 348 27.28 14.10 4.38
CA LYS A 348 28.67 14.28 3.93
C LYS A 348 29.70 14.15 5.06
N ASN A 349 29.49 14.86 6.16
CA ASN A 349 30.50 15.05 7.22
C ASN A 349 30.20 14.31 8.53
N ILE A 350 29.00 13.76 8.63
CA ILE A 350 28.50 12.96 9.74
C ILE A 350 27.82 11.74 9.11
N LYS A 351 27.74 10.61 9.82
CA LYS A 351 26.90 9.49 9.39
C LYS A 351 25.91 9.21 10.48
N ASP A 352 24.65 9.16 10.11
CA ASP A 352 23.58 8.74 11.00
C ASP A 352 22.95 7.46 10.44
N TYR A 353 23.62 6.33 10.68
CA TYR A 353 23.32 5.09 9.96
C TYR A 353 21.94 4.53 10.29
N MET A 354 21.41 4.80 11.50
CA MET A 354 20.07 4.35 11.92
C MET A 354 18.95 5.14 11.24
N HIS A 355 19.26 6.34 10.75
CA HIS A 355 18.27 7.38 10.51
C HIS A 355 17.75 7.38 9.07
N PHE A 356 16.44 7.34 8.93
CA PHE A 356 15.73 7.65 7.70
C PHE A 356 14.82 8.85 7.91
N GLU A 357 14.76 9.77 6.96
CA GLU A 357 13.88 10.94 7.01
C GLU A 357 13.21 11.20 5.67
N TYR A 358 11.93 11.60 5.69
CA TYR A 358 11.21 11.91 4.45
C TYR A 358 11.46 13.33 3.93
N VAL A 359 11.78 14.26 4.83
CA VAL A 359 12.10 15.66 4.52
C VAL A 359 13.55 15.91 4.89
N GLU A 360 14.38 16.26 3.91
CA GLU A 360 15.79 16.54 4.16
C GLU A 360 16.00 17.75 5.07
N GLY A 361 16.79 17.55 6.12
CA GLY A 361 17.19 18.57 7.06
C GLY A 361 16.04 19.09 7.93
N SER A 362 16.40 19.86 8.94
CA SER A 362 15.47 20.19 10.03
C SER A 362 14.42 21.23 9.64
N LEU A 363 13.32 21.27 10.42
CA LEU A 363 12.25 22.26 10.30
C LEU A 363 12.19 23.18 11.52
N VAL A 364 11.72 24.41 11.28
CA VAL A 364 11.44 25.38 12.34
C VAL A 364 9.96 25.28 12.69
N ALA A 365 9.65 25.09 13.98
CA ALA A 365 8.27 25.01 14.46
C ALA A 365 7.48 26.27 14.09
N GLY A 366 6.25 26.11 13.60
CA GLY A 366 5.38 27.23 13.19
C GLY A 366 5.74 27.89 11.86
N LYS A 367 6.81 27.46 11.17
CA LYS A 367 7.20 28.07 9.89
C LYS A 367 6.26 27.63 8.76
N LYS A 368 5.84 28.61 7.96
CA LYS A 368 5.16 28.38 6.68
C LYS A 368 6.21 28.34 5.56
N TYR A 369 6.11 27.35 4.69
CA TYR A 369 7.08 27.08 3.62
C TYR A 369 6.48 27.35 2.25
#